data_AF-A0A6P1NHB5-F1
#
_entry.id   AF-A0A6P1NHB5-F1
#
_cell.length_a   1.000
_cell.length_b   1.000
_cell.length_c   1.000
_cell.angle_alpha   90.00
_cell.angle_beta   90.00
_cell.angle_gamma   90.00
#
_symmetry.space_group_name_H-M   'P 1'
#
loop_
_entity.id
_entity.type
_entity.pdbx_description
1 polymer ?
#
loop_
_entity_poly.entity_id
_entity_poly.type
_entity_poly.pdbx_seq_one_letter_code
_entity_poly.pdbx_strand_id
1 'polypeptide(L)'
;MSKVERRIIAVGQYGQVACAVDASLAAPAAVFLDELKTGYWDDPEVGELPDERQVKEYYRFLALCKKIANGEDLEDFLSYNRLQDGVWELKVGIMRLAFYDTNGQGSWTPKPGDRHEEFDGKVKWLIPMDFDYFLRLANSFPKTEAKAPPEEILRAMQIRKEDVNHDRDEQVRG
;
A
#
# COMPACT_ATOMS: atom_id res chain seq x y z
N MET A 1 10.08 -9.01 -24.42
CA MET A 1 10.07 -9.53 -23.03
C MET A 1 8.81 -8.99 -22.39
N SER A 2 8.14 -9.78 -21.55
CA SER A 2 6.86 -9.39 -20.91
C SER A 2 7.10 -8.45 -19.73
N LYS A 3 6.11 -7.60 -19.44
CA LYS A 3 6.06 -6.76 -18.24
C LYS A 3 6.51 -7.51 -17.00
N VAL A 4 7.24 -6.82 -16.11
CA VAL A 4 7.63 -7.38 -14.81
C VAL A 4 6.39 -7.93 -14.11
N GLU A 5 6.45 -9.23 -13.80
CA GLU A 5 5.37 -9.92 -13.11
C GLU A 5 5.32 -9.43 -11.66
N ARG A 6 4.11 -9.06 -11.23
CA ARG A 6 3.86 -8.58 -9.89
C ARG A 6 2.85 -9.49 -9.22
N ARG A 7 3.07 -9.76 -7.93
CA ARG A 7 2.10 -10.50 -7.13
C ARG A 7 0.81 -9.70 -7.02
N ILE A 8 -0.24 -10.20 -7.66
CA ILE A 8 -1.58 -9.64 -7.53
C ILE A 8 -2.15 -10.06 -6.17
N ILE A 9 -2.63 -9.08 -5.42
CA ILE A 9 -3.30 -9.27 -4.13
C ILE A 9 -4.82 -9.28 -4.30
N ALA A 10 -5.34 -8.41 -5.15
CA ALA A 10 -6.76 -8.36 -5.47
C ALA A 10 -6.99 -7.90 -6.91
N VAL A 11 -8.01 -8.47 -7.55
CA VAL A 11 -8.60 -7.98 -8.79
C VAL A 11 -10.06 -7.72 -8.49
N GLY A 12 -10.55 -6.55 -8.89
CA GLY A 12 -11.92 -6.14 -8.69
C GLY A 12 -12.52 -5.56 -9.97
N GLN A 13 -13.73 -5.02 -9.85
CA GLN A 13 -14.47 -4.49 -10.99
C GLN A 13 -13.77 -3.30 -11.67
N TYR A 14 -13.07 -2.45 -10.91
CA TYR A 14 -12.51 -1.19 -11.41
C TYR A 14 -11.01 -1.23 -11.61
N GLY A 15 -10.30 -2.16 -10.94
CA GLY A 15 -8.89 -2.37 -11.17
C GLY A 15 -8.28 -3.48 -10.33
N GLN A 16 -7.02 -3.30 -9.94
CA GLN A 16 -6.23 -4.31 -9.24
C GLN A 16 -5.29 -3.69 -8.21
N VAL A 17 -5.01 -4.47 -7.16
CA VAL A 17 -3.97 -4.19 -6.18
C VAL A 17 -2.89 -5.25 -6.33
N ALA A 18 -1.64 -4.81 -6.51
CA ALA A 18 -0.49 -5.71 -6.60
C ALA A 18 0.66 -5.21 -5.74
N CYS A 19 1.60 -6.09 -5.39
CA CYS A 19 2.85 -5.69 -4.76
C CYS A 19 3.74 -4.97 -5.76
N ALA A 20 4.26 -3.80 -5.37
CA ALA A 20 5.33 -3.12 -6.07
C ALA A 20 6.60 -3.96 -6.03
N VAL A 21 7.46 -3.77 -7.03
CA VAL A 21 8.81 -4.31 -7.04
C VAL A 21 9.83 -3.18 -7.00
N ASP A 22 10.93 -3.41 -6.29
CA ASP A 22 12.06 -2.48 -6.25
C ASP A 22 12.99 -2.69 -7.46
N ALA A 23 14.09 -1.93 -7.53
CA ALA A 23 15.07 -2.04 -8.61
C ALA A 23 15.72 -3.44 -8.72
N SER A 24 15.71 -4.23 -7.64
CA SER A 24 16.22 -5.61 -7.59
C SER A 24 15.14 -6.66 -7.90
N LEU A 25 13.92 -6.23 -8.23
CA LEU A 25 12.73 -7.07 -8.40
C LEU A 25 12.23 -7.72 -7.09
N ALA A 26 12.69 -7.27 -5.94
CA ALA A 26 12.13 -7.69 -4.66
C ALA A 26 10.81 -6.97 -4.40
N ALA A 27 9.87 -7.64 -3.74
CA ALA A 27 8.56 -7.09 -3.40
C ALA A 27 8.38 -7.04 -1.87
N PRO A 28 8.83 -5.96 -1.18
CA PRO A 28 8.81 -5.90 0.27
C PRO A 28 7.42 -6.10 0.89
N ALA A 29 6.39 -5.52 0.28
CA ALA A 29 5.00 -5.76 0.70
C ALA A 29 4.57 -7.23 0.58
N ALA A 30 5.10 -7.98 -0.39
CA ALA A 30 4.78 -9.41 -0.53
C ALA A 30 5.40 -10.22 0.62
N VAL A 31 6.65 -9.91 0.99
CA VAL A 31 7.35 -10.55 2.13
C VAL A 31 6.55 -10.34 3.42
N PHE A 32 6.18 -9.09 3.70
CA PHE A 32 5.34 -8.74 4.84
C PHE A 32 4.01 -9.51 4.87
N LEU A 33 3.31 -9.59 3.74
CA LEU A 33 2.04 -10.30 3.67
C LEU A 33 2.20 -11.81 3.90
N ASP A 34 3.32 -12.41 3.46
CA ASP A 34 3.62 -13.82 3.73
C ASP A 34 3.98 -14.07 5.19
N GLU A 35 4.73 -13.17 5.82
CA GLU A 35 5.03 -13.20 7.26
C GLU A 35 3.74 -13.09 8.09
N LEU A 36 2.87 -12.12 7.79
CA LEU A 36 1.58 -12.00 8.48
C LEU A 36 0.70 -13.24 8.31
N LYS A 37 0.66 -13.82 7.10
CA LYS A 37 -0.13 -15.02 6.80
C LYS A 37 0.29 -16.21 7.66
N THR A 38 1.54 -16.24 8.10
CA THR A 38 2.11 -17.32 8.93
C THR A 38 2.23 -16.93 10.41
N GLY A 39 1.99 -15.65 10.75
CA GLY A 39 2.12 -15.12 12.09
C GLY A 39 3.57 -14.85 12.52
N TYR A 40 4.50 -14.72 11.58
CA TYR A 40 5.94 -14.54 11.84
C TYR A 40 6.46 -13.14 11.53
N TRP A 41 5.59 -12.16 11.32
CA TRP A 41 6.05 -10.78 11.18
C TRP A 41 6.65 -10.32 12.52
N ASP A 42 7.78 -9.62 12.47
CA ASP A 42 8.52 -9.13 13.64
C ASP A 42 7.79 -7.93 14.28
N ASP A 43 6.66 -8.24 14.92
CA ASP A 43 5.83 -7.28 15.64
C ASP A 43 6.50 -6.92 16.97
N PRO A 44 6.86 -5.63 17.19
CA PRO A 44 7.55 -5.22 18.42
C PRO A 44 6.72 -5.36 19.70
N GLU A 45 5.40 -5.56 19.59
CA GLU A 45 4.50 -5.79 20.73
C GLU A 45 4.30 -7.27 21.06
N VAL A 46 4.86 -8.18 20.24
CA VAL A 46 4.67 -9.63 20.40
C VAL A 46 5.87 -10.26 21.11
N GLY A 47 5.60 -10.93 22.23
CA GLY A 47 6.63 -11.65 22.99
C GLY A 47 7.00 -13.03 22.43
N GLU A 48 6.13 -13.66 21.63
CA GLU A 48 6.34 -15.01 21.08
C GLU A 48 5.68 -15.15 19.70
N LEU A 49 6.42 -15.74 18.75
CA LEU A 49 5.93 -16.06 17.40
C LEU A 49 5.74 -17.58 17.26
N PRO A 50 4.71 -18.05 16.54
CA PRO A 50 3.78 -17.25 15.73
C PRO A 50 2.63 -16.60 16.51
N ASP A 51 2.18 -15.42 16.08
CA ASP A 51 1.00 -14.74 16.64
C ASP A 51 -0.23 -14.86 15.72
N GLU A 52 -1.26 -15.58 16.20
CA GLU A 52 -2.52 -15.77 15.47
C GLU A 52 -3.25 -14.45 15.13
N ARG A 53 -3.02 -13.37 15.89
CA ARG A 53 -3.60 -12.06 15.58
C ARG A 53 -3.12 -11.59 14.21
N GLN A 54 -1.85 -11.78 13.89
CA GLN A 54 -1.27 -11.37 12.60
C GLN A 54 -1.95 -12.07 11.42
N VAL A 55 -2.33 -13.35 11.58
CA VAL A 55 -3.06 -14.10 10.55
C VAL A 55 -4.45 -13.49 10.32
N LYS A 56 -5.11 -13.00 11.36
CA LYS A 56 -6.39 -12.27 11.23
C LYS A 56 -6.18 -10.91 10.56
N GLU A 57 -5.12 -10.20 10.90
CA GLU A 57 -4.77 -8.92 10.28
C GLU A 57 -4.40 -9.06 8.79
N TYR A 58 -3.76 -10.17 8.39
CA TYR A 58 -3.53 -10.52 6.98
C TYR A 58 -4.86 -10.54 6.19
N TYR A 59 -5.88 -11.25 6.69
CA TYR A 59 -7.18 -11.30 6.01
C TYR A 59 -7.88 -9.94 5.97
N ARG A 60 -7.65 -9.07 6.97
CA ARG A 60 -8.15 -7.69 6.95
C ARG A 60 -7.46 -6.87 5.87
N PHE A 61 -6.14 -6.97 5.69
CA PHE A 61 -5.45 -6.32 4.57
C PHE A 61 -5.98 -6.80 3.21
N LEU A 62 -6.20 -8.10 3.04
CA LEU A 62 -6.79 -8.64 1.80
C LEU A 62 -8.19 -8.09 1.54
N ALA A 63 -9.03 -8.01 2.58
CA ALA A 63 -10.37 -7.45 2.49
C ALA A 63 -10.34 -5.97 2.07
N LEU A 64 -9.44 -5.16 2.66
CA LEU A 64 -9.24 -3.77 2.27
C LEU A 64 -8.78 -3.65 0.81
N CYS A 65 -7.80 -4.45 0.39
CA CYS A 65 -7.34 -4.45 -1.00
C CYS A 65 -8.46 -4.81 -1.98
N LYS A 66 -9.31 -5.78 -1.62
CA LYS A 66 -10.47 -6.16 -2.44
C LYS A 66 -11.50 -5.04 -2.55
N LYS A 67 -11.84 -4.39 -1.44
CA LYS A 67 -12.73 -3.21 -1.44
C LYS A 67 -12.22 -2.13 -2.39
N ILE A 68 -10.93 -1.80 -2.29
CA ILE A 68 -10.32 -0.78 -3.16
C ILE A 68 -10.35 -1.20 -4.63
N ALA A 69 -10.00 -2.44 -4.95
CA ALA A 69 -10.04 -2.95 -6.33
C ALA A 69 -11.47 -2.93 -6.94
N ASN A 70 -12.49 -3.02 -6.07
CA ASN A 70 -13.90 -2.89 -6.42
C ASN A 70 -14.42 -1.45 -6.36
N GLY A 71 -13.57 -0.45 -6.10
CA GLY A 71 -14.01 0.94 -5.97
C GLY A 71 -15.01 1.15 -4.83
N GLU A 72 -15.03 0.24 -3.85
CA GLU A 72 -15.87 0.36 -2.66
C GLU A 72 -15.24 1.37 -1.70
N ASP A 73 -16.07 2.16 -1.04
CA ASP A 73 -15.62 3.02 0.03
C ASP A 73 -14.97 2.19 1.14
N LEU A 74 -13.81 2.66 1.59
CA LEU A 74 -13.23 2.20 2.84
C LEU A 74 -14.06 2.82 3.98
N GLU A 75 -15.18 2.16 4.29
CA GLU A 75 -16.24 2.58 5.24
C GLU A 75 -15.70 3.06 6.59
N ASP A 76 -14.49 2.63 6.97
CA ASP A 76 -13.79 3.10 8.15
C ASP A 76 -12.55 3.91 7.73
N PHE A 77 -12.64 5.24 7.89
CA PHE A 77 -11.52 6.18 7.74
C PHE A 77 -10.33 5.85 8.68
N LEU A 78 -10.50 4.96 9.65
CA LEU A 78 -9.40 4.40 10.43
C LEU A 78 -8.55 3.41 9.63
N SER A 79 -9.00 2.95 8.46
CA SER A 79 -8.33 1.92 7.66
C SER A 79 -7.25 2.46 6.73
N TYR A 80 -7.15 3.78 6.54
CA TYR A 80 -6.11 4.38 5.72
C TYR A 80 -5.75 5.79 6.18
N ASN A 81 -4.63 6.31 5.69
CA ASN A 81 -4.24 7.71 5.90
C ASN A 81 -3.36 8.19 4.73
N ARG A 82 -3.32 9.50 4.54
CA ARG A 82 -2.40 10.10 3.60
C ARG A 82 -1.01 10.22 4.24
N LEU A 83 0.02 9.84 3.48
CA LEU A 83 1.40 10.15 3.79
C LEU A 83 1.83 11.41 3.02
N GLN A 84 2.88 11.29 2.20
CA GLN A 84 3.48 12.40 1.46
C GLN A 84 3.60 12.04 -0.02
N ASP A 85 3.53 13.07 -0.88
CA ASP A 85 3.80 12.95 -2.32
C ASP A 85 2.96 11.86 -3.02
N GLY A 86 1.67 11.75 -2.69
CA GLY A 86 0.76 10.76 -3.28
C GLY A 86 0.97 9.33 -2.79
N VAL A 87 1.79 9.13 -1.75
CA VAL A 87 1.84 7.87 -1.00
C VAL A 87 0.78 7.90 0.10
N TRP A 88 0.15 6.75 0.31
CA TRP A 88 -0.89 6.51 1.30
C TRP A 88 -0.49 5.29 2.14
N GLU A 89 -1.16 5.09 3.28
CA GLU A 89 -1.00 3.89 4.10
C GLU A 89 -2.35 3.22 4.35
N LEU A 90 -2.39 1.89 4.29
CA LEU A 90 -3.43 1.09 4.93
C LEU A 90 -3.05 0.83 6.38
N LYS A 91 -4.06 0.81 7.26
CA LYS A 91 -3.91 0.73 8.71
C LYS A 91 -4.69 -0.45 9.24
N VAL A 92 -3.99 -1.38 9.87
CA VAL A 92 -4.58 -2.57 10.49
C VAL A 92 -3.86 -2.81 11.81
N GLY A 93 -4.51 -2.49 12.94
CA GLY A 93 -3.84 -2.49 14.25
C GLY A 93 -2.63 -1.55 14.27
N ILE A 94 -1.46 -2.07 14.67
CA ILE A 94 -0.19 -1.35 14.57
C ILE A 94 0.43 -1.43 13.18
N MET A 95 0.00 -2.34 12.32
CA MET A 95 0.62 -2.56 11.03
C MET A 95 0.24 -1.46 10.05
N ARG A 96 1.22 -0.97 9.30
CA ARG A 96 1.05 -0.03 8.20
C ARG A 96 1.55 -0.65 6.92
N LEU A 97 0.81 -0.45 5.85
CA LEU A 97 1.19 -0.90 4.51
C LEU A 97 1.07 0.28 3.55
N ALA A 98 2.22 0.78 3.11
CA ALA A 98 2.29 1.90 2.19
C ALA A 98 1.84 1.49 0.79
N PHE A 99 1.08 2.36 0.13
CA PHE A 99 0.62 2.17 -1.23
C PHE A 99 0.55 3.47 -2.02
N TYR A 100 0.47 3.34 -3.33
CA TYR A 100 0.28 4.44 -4.26
C TYR A 100 -0.46 3.93 -5.50
N ASP A 101 -1.00 4.86 -6.28
CA ASP A 101 -1.60 4.58 -7.57
C ASP A 101 -0.61 4.78 -8.72
N THR A 102 -0.88 4.12 -9.84
CA THR A 102 -0.15 4.27 -11.10
C THR A 102 -1.10 4.05 -12.26
N ASN A 103 -0.75 4.56 -13.44
CA ASN A 103 -1.47 4.21 -14.66
C ASN A 103 -0.98 2.88 -15.30
N GLY A 104 0.03 2.22 -14.71
CA GLY A 104 0.60 0.97 -15.23
C GLY A 104 1.36 1.10 -16.57
N GLN A 105 1.66 2.34 -16.97
CA GLN A 105 2.37 2.70 -18.20
C GLN A 105 3.66 3.47 -17.92
N GLY A 106 4.16 3.43 -16.69
CA GLY A 106 5.39 4.13 -16.37
C GLY A 106 5.19 5.59 -16.01
N SER A 107 4.01 6.02 -15.60
CA SER A 107 3.85 7.35 -15.01
C SER A 107 2.97 7.34 -13.78
N TRP A 108 3.16 8.36 -12.96
CA TRP A 108 2.30 8.66 -11.83
C TRP A 108 2.20 10.17 -11.70
N THR A 109 1.07 10.63 -11.22
CA THR A 109 0.88 12.00 -10.74
C THR A 109 0.54 11.88 -9.27
N PRO A 110 1.33 12.48 -8.35
CA PRO A 110 1.00 12.46 -6.93
C PRO A 110 -0.41 12.99 -6.68
N LYS A 111 -1.29 12.16 -6.11
CA LYS A 111 -2.64 12.59 -5.76
C LYS A 111 -2.77 12.78 -4.25
N PRO A 112 -2.81 14.04 -3.76
CA PRO A 112 -2.72 14.35 -2.34
C PRO A 112 -4.05 14.17 -1.58
N GLY A 113 -5.17 13.91 -2.26
CA GLY A 113 -6.49 13.81 -1.64
C GLY A 113 -6.97 15.11 -0.97
N ASP A 114 -8.20 15.06 -0.48
CA ASP A 114 -8.83 16.21 0.17
C ASP A 114 -8.77 16.09 1.69
N ARG A 115 -8.39 17.18 2.35
CA ARG A 115 -8.39 17.29 3.81
C ARG A 115 -9.79 17.65 4.30
N HIS A 116 -10.41 16.77 5.08
CA HIS A 116 -11.68 17.01 5.72
C HIS A 116 -11.49 17.12 7.24
N GLU A 117 -12.02 18.18 7.85
CA GLU A 117 -12.00 18.36 9.30
C GLU A 117 -13.35 17.96 9.88
N GLU A 118 -13.33 17.07 10.87
CA GLU A 118 -14.53 16.59 11.54
C GLU A 118 -14.96 17.54 12.65
N PHE A 119 -16.21 17.42 13.09
CA PHE A 119 -16.77 18.21 14.19
C PHE A 119 -16.01 18.05 15.52
N ASP A 120 -15.28 16.95 15.72
CA ASP A 120 -14.45 16.70 16.90
C ASP A 120 -12.99 17.18 16.74
N GLY A 121 -12.68 17.90 15.65
CA GLY A 121 -11.35 18.42 15.34
C GLY A 121 -10.40 17.38 14.72
N LYS A 122 -10.84 16.14 14.48
CA LYS A 122 -10.04 15.15 13.76
C LYS A 122 -9.94 15.49 12.28
N VAL A 123 -8.78 15.20 11.71
CA VAL A 123 -8.55 15.37 10.28
C VAL A 123 -8.65 14.01 9.59
N LYS A 124 -9.47 13.95 8.55
CA LYS A 124 -9.59 12.84 7.63
C LYS A 124 -9.06 13.24 6.25
N TRP A 125 -8.52 12.27 5.54
CA TRP A 125 -8.11 12.44 4.14
C TRP A 125 -9.04 11.60 3.28
N LEU A 126 -9.58 12.20 2.23
CA LEU A 126 -10.40 11.51 1.24
C LEU A 126 -9.52 11.12 0.07
N ILE A 127 -9.60 9.84 -0.34
CA ILE A 127 -8.93 9.38 -1.55
C ILE A 127 -9.58 10.14 -2.73
N PRO A 128 -8.78 10.76 -3.61
CA PRO A 128 -9.28 11.49 -4.78
C PRO A 128 -10.21 10.64 -5.66
N MET A 129 -11.22 11.25 -6.27
CA MET A 129 -12.11 10.54 -7.21
C MET A 129 -11.38 10.06 -8.48
N ASP A 130 -10.29 10.71 -8.85
CA ASP A 130 -9.47 10.36 -10.01
C ASP A 130 -8.33 9.40 -9.67
N PHE A 131 -8.33 8.78 -8.48
CA PHE A 131 -7.32 7.79 -8.09
C PHE A 131 -7.30 6.61 -9.06
N ASP A 132 -6.14 6.29 -9.63
CA ASP A 132 -6.07 5.21 -10.62
C ASP A 132 -6.30 3.87 -9.89
N TYR A 133 -7.17 3.02 -10.42
CA TYR A 133 -7.51 1.74 -9.79
C TYR A 133 -6.41 0.66 -9.94
N PHE A 134 -5.23 1.00 -10.46
CA PHE A 134 -4.04 0.15 -10.42
C PHE A 134 -3.16 0.57 -9.25
N LEU A 135 -3.35 -0.08 -8.10
CA LEU A 135 -2.58 0.22 -6.90
C LEU A 135 -1.40 -0.71 -6.73
N ARG A 136 -0.34 -0.14 -6.14
CA ARG A 136 0.91 -0.80 -5.84
C ARG A 136 1.20 -0.69 -4.35
N LEU A 137 1.39 -1.83 -3.69
CA LEU A 137 1.79 -1.93 -2.29
C LEU A 137 3.33 -1.90 -2.20
N ALA A 138 3.92 -0.92 -1.53
CA ALA A 138 5.37 -0.73 -1.48
C ALA A 138 6.06 -1.51 -0.35
N ASN A 139 5.97 -0.97 0.86
CA ASN A 139 6.62 -1.45 2.07
C ASN A 139 5.66 -1.39 3.26
N SER A 140 6.03 -2.07 4.33
CA SER A 140 5.28 -2.14 5.58
C SER A 140 6.13 -1.68 6.75
N PHE A 141 5.48 -1.16 7.79
CA PHE A 141 6.14 -0.74 9.01
C PHE A 141 5.18 -0.77 10.22
N PRO A 142 5.68 -0.96 11.45
CA PRO A 142 4.87 -0.82 12.66
C PRO A 142 4.60 0.65 12.97
N LYS A 143 3.44 0.91 13.57
CA LYS A 143 3.08 2.20 14.13
C LYS A 143 3.70 2.35 15.52
N THR A 144 4.90 2.90 15.58
CA THR A 144 5.62 3.18 16.82
C THR A 144 5.29 4.55 17.41
N GLU A 145 4.90 5.51 16.57
CA GLU A 145 4.62 6.89 16.97
C GLU A 145 3.28 7.41 16.42
N ALA A 146 2.97 8.67 16.73
CA ALA A 146 1.79 9.36 16.21
C ALA A 146 1.83 9.57 14.69
N LYS A 147 3.03 9.65 14.10
CA LYS A 147 3.27 9.84 12.66
C LYS A 147 4.09 8.67 12.11
N ALA A 148 3.94 8.41 10.81
CA ALA A 148 4.78 7.43 10.12
C ALA A 148 6.24 7.89 10.13
N PRO A 149 7.21 6.98 10.32
CA PRO A 149 8.62 7.31 10.28
C PRO A 149 9.02 7.88 8.91
N PRO A 150 9.75 9.01 8.83
CA PRO A 150 10.13 9.62 7.56
C PRO A 150 10.88 8.67 6.60
N GLU A 151 11.71 7.79 7.14
CA GLU A 151 12.46 6.78 6.39
C GLU A 151 11.56 5.78 5.67
N GLU A 152 10.43 5.39 6.28
CA GLU A 152 9.48 4.46 5.66
C GLU A 152 8.67 5.13 4.55
N ILE A 153 8.38 6.42 4.70
CA ILE A 153 7.76 7.24 3.65
C ILE A 153 8.73 7.40 2.47
N LEU A 154 9.98 7.75 2.74
CA LEU A 154 11.02 7.89 1.71
C LEU A 154 11.27 6.57 0.99
N ARG A 155 11.26 5.44 1.72
CA ARG A 155 11.35 4.10 1.14
C ARG A 155 10.18 3.80 0.21
N ALA A 156 8.95 4.12 0.60
CA ALA A 156 7.78 3.94 -0.25
C ALA A 156 7.88 4.78 -1.55
N MET A 157 8.32 6.04 -1.42
CA MET A 157 8.53 6.93 -2.55
C MET A 157 9.63 6.43 -3.50
N GLN A 158 10.69 5.85 -2.95
CA GLN A 158 11.78 5.26 -3.73
C GLN A 158 11.30 4.00 -4.48
N ILE A 159 10.64 3.07 -3.79
CA ILE A 159 10.05 1.87 -4.40
C ILE A 159 9.08 2.25 -5.51
N ARG A 160 8.28 3.31 -5.36
CA ARG A 160 7.41 3.80 -6.45
C ARG A 160 8.18 4.19 -7.69
N LYS A 161 9.26 4.96 -7.54
CA LYS A 161 10.07 5.40 -8.69
C LYS A 161 10.66 4.19 -9.42
N GLU A 162 11.14 3.22 -8.67
CA GLU A 162 11.72 1.99 -9.20
C GLU A 162 10.66 1.11 -9.88
N ASP A 163 9.54 0.82 -9.21
CA ASP A 163 8.43 0.02 -9.72
C ASP A 163 7.88 0.60 -11.03
N VAL A 164 7.67 1.92 -11.06
CA VAL A 164 7.11 2.59 -12.24
C VAL A 164 8.13 2.67 -13.38
N ASN A 165 9.43 2.72 -13.10
CA ASN A 165 10.44 2.64 -14.15
C ASN A 165 10.42 1.27 -14.86
N HIS A 166 10.13 0.18 -14.15
CA HIS A 166 9.93 -1.14 -14.77
C HIS A 166 8.75 -1.16 -15.76
N ASP A 167 7.78 -0.26 -15.62
CA ASP A 167 6.70 -0.10 -16.60
C ASP A 167 7.11 0.76 -17.81
N ARG A 168 8.16 1.59 -17.71
CA ARG A 168 8.69 2.45 -18.79
C ARG A 168 9.66 1.73 -19.72
N ASP A 169 10.49 0.85 -19.20
CA ASP A 169 11.61 0.25 -19.92
C ASP A 169 11.17 -0.62 -21.12
N GLU A 170 9.87 -0.84 -21.29
CA GLU A 170 9.28 -1.41 -22.51
C GLU A 170 9.10 -0.38 -23.66
N GLN A 171 8.93 0.92 -23.37
CA GLN A 171 8.54 1.92 -24.38
C GLN A 171 9.70 2.52 -25.19
N VAL A 172 10.95 2.41 -24.73
CA VAL A 172 12.10 3.12 -25.35
C VAL A 172 12.78 2.30 -26.47
N ARG A 173 12.18 1.20 -26.94
CA ARG A 173 12.68 0.41 -28.08
C ARG A 173 11.60 0.10 -29.13
N GLY A 174 10.74 1.08 -29.41
CA GLY A 174 9.84 1.11 -30.56
C GLY A 174 10.42 1.93 -31.71
#